data_AF-A0ABC9EMG0-F1
#
_entry.id   AF-A0ABC9EMG0-F1
#
_cell.length_a   1.000
_cell.length_b   1.000
_cell.length_c   1.000
_cell.angle_alpha   90.00
_cell.angle_beta   90.00
_cell.angle_gamma   90.00
#
_symmetry.space_group_name_H-M   'P 1'
#
loop_
_entity.id
_entity.type
_entity.pdbx_description
1 polymer ?
#
loop_
_entity_poly.entity_id
_entity_poly.type
_entity_poly.pdbx_seq_one_letter_code
_entity_poly.pdbx_strand_id
1 'polypeptide(L)'
;MNNFAVDESMMRVSVKFTDVPKSALQESEPEGEDLDLTQFVKMIKRDMFNGVFPPHDITVWLSMVIEKEVEGLLPDSSLLMDEQSCSNSFNVWYDIFLDLKESKSVAYGKICEKLEEYNGWKEKINGKEGNCLLADTLGDTSYFYGDSVDELLRLLRNSRQHSSRYQHALYALIVGQNFPNLIAHFQKALYEEGCL
;
A
#
# COMPACT_ATOMS: atom_id res chain seq x y z
N MET A 1 46.64 -6.92 17.29
CA MET A 1 46.25 -7.99 18.22
C MET A 1 44.96 -7.57 18.88
N ASN A 2 43.94 -8.42 18.74
CA ASN A 2 42.60 -8.26 19.25
C ASN A 2 42.61 -8.15 20.78
N ASN A 3 41.77 -7.27 21.33
CA ASN A 3 41.21 -7.41 22.67
C ASN A 3 39.75 -6.97 22.59
N PHE A 4 38.92 -7.82 21.99
CA PHE A 4 37.48 -7.76 22.17
C PHE A 4 37.14 -8.57 23.43
N ALA A 5 36.62 -7.90 24.44
CA ALA A 5 35.82 -8.56 25.46
C ALA A 5 34.37 -8.52 24.97
N VAL A 6 33.83 -9.68 24.60
CA VAL A 6 32.40 -9.83 24.29
C VAL A 6 31.70 -10.06 25.62
N ASP A 7 31.02 -9.04 26.10
CA ASP A 7 30.04 -9.15 27.18
C ASP A 7 28.71 -9.61 26.55
N GLU A 8 28.23 -10.78 26.95
CA GLU A 8 27.03 -11.43 26.41
C GLU A 8 25.71 -10.74 26.81
N SER A 9 25.75 -9.55 27.44
CA SER A 9 24.54 -8.81 27.84
C SER A 9 24.07 -7.73 26.84
N MET A 10 24.68 -7.57 25.67
CA MET A 10 24.31 -6.53 24.68
C MET A 10 23.47 -7.07 23.51
N MET A 11 22.14 -7.13 23.66
CA MET A 11 21.19 -7.23 22.54
C MET A 11 20.37 -5.95 22.33
N ARG A 12 20.98 -4.78 22.55
CA ARG A 12 20.51 -3.50 21.95
C ARG A 12 21.72 -2.61 21.68
N VAL A 13 22.32 -2.75 20.50
CA VAL A 13 23.24 -1.73 19.99
C VAL A 13 22.39 -0.53 19.61
N SER A 14 22.18 0.37 20.57
CA SER A 14 21.73 1.73 20.28
C SER A 14 22.92 2.45 19.65
N VAL A 15 22.93 2.54 18.32
CA VAL A 15 23.88 3.42 17.61
C VAL A 15 23.46 4.85 17.91
N LYS A 16 24.11 5.47 18.90
CA LYS A 16 23.98 6.91 19.16
C LYS A 16 24.94 7.64 18.22
N PHE A 17 24.40 8.30 17.20
CA PHE A 17 25.14 9.24 16.36
C PHE A 17 25.35 10.55 17.13
N THR A 18 26.28 10.58 18.10
CA THR A 18 26.53 11.79 18.91
C THR A 18 27.55 12.74 18.29
N ASP A 19 28.30 12.32 17.29
CA ASP A 19 29.43 13.10 16.76
C ASP A 19 29.52 13.07 15.23
N VAL A 20 28.40 13.32 14.54
CA VAL A 20 28.46 13.63 13.10
C VAL A 20 28.83 15.11 12.98
N PRO A 21 30.01 15.47 12.43
CA PRO A 21 30.38 16.86 12.23
C PRO A 21 29.29 17.56 11.41
N LYS A 22 28.91 18.80 11.74
CA LYS A 22 27.96 19.57 10.90
C LYS A 22 28.44 19.72 9.45
N SER A 23 29.75 19.61 9.21
CA SER A 23 30.35 19.57 7.87
C SER A 23 30.19 18.23 7.14
N ALA A 24 29.80 17.16 7.83
CA ALA A 24 29.46 15.86 7.26
C ALA A 24 27.96 15.74 6.91
N LEU A 25 27.14 16.66 7.42
CA LEU A 25 25.76 16.90 6.99
C LEU A 25 25.81 17.96 5.88
N GLN A 26 26.38 17.62 4.73
CA GLN A 26 26.15 18.41 3.53
C GLN A 26 24.76 18.05 3.01
N GLU A 27 23.97 19.06 2.63
CA GLU A 27 22.80 18.82 1.79
C GLU A 27 23.32 18.08 0.54
N SER A 28 22.80 16.88 0.34
CA SER A 28 23.13 16.06 -0.82
C SER A 28 22.73 16.82 -2.08
N GLU A 29 23.62 16.86 -3.08
CA GLU A 29 23.23 17.36 -4.39
C GLU A 29 22.10 16.46 -4.94
N PRO A 30 21.09 17.00 -5.64
CA PRO A 30 19.94 16.22 -6.11
C PRO A 30 20.33 14.99 -6.95
N GLU A 31 21.40 15.12 -7.74
CA GLU A 31 21.96 14.03 -8.55
C GLU A 31 22.57 12.91 -7.68
N GLY A 32 23.11 13.25 -6.51
CA GLY A 32 23.62 12.30 -5.52
C GLY A 32 22.49 11.52 -4.84
N GLU A 33 21.38 12.18 -4.53
CA GLU A 33 20.21 11.54 -3.91
C GLU A 33 19.55 10.51 -4.83
N ASP A 34 19.38 10.84 -6.12
CA ASP A 34 18.82 9.91 -7.11
C ASP A 34 19.72 8.68 -7.29
N LEU A 35 21.04 8.91 -7.26
CA LEU A 35 22.04 7.85 -7.33
C LEU A 35 21.98 6.95 -6.10
N ASP A 36 21.82 7.53 -4.91
CA ASP A 36 21.74 6.81 -3.63
C ASP A 36 20.46 5.97 -3.53
N LEU A 37 19.30 6.49 -3.93
CA LEU A 37 18.05 5.73 -3.97
C LEU A 37 18.12 4.57 -4.98
N THR A 38 18.71 4.83 -6.15
CA THR A 38 18.94 3.78 -7.14
C THR A 38 19.87 2.69 -6.61
N GLN A 39 20.93 3.08 -5.88
CA GLN A 39 21.83 2.12 -5.23
C GLN A 39 21.15 1.36 -4.10
N PHE A 40 20.32 2.03 -3.30
CA PHE A 40 19.51 1.40 -2.26
C PHE A 40 18.60 0.32 -2.83
N VAL A 41 17.82 0.62 -3.87
CA VAL A 41 16.95 -0.38 -4.50
C VAL A 41 17.75 -1.55 -5.09
N LYS A 42 18.90 -1.27 -5.74
CA LYS A 42 19.79 -2.33 -6.24
C LYS A 42 20.32 -3.20 -5.11
N MET A 43 20.71 -2.61 -3.99
CA MET A 43 21.19 -3.33 -2.81
C MET A 43 20.10 -4.24 -2.25
N ILE A 44 18.88 -3.74 -2.05
CA ILE A 44 17.75 -4.56 -1.57
C ILE A 44 17.48 -5.73 -2.52
N LYS A 45 17.37 -5.47 -3.83
CA LYS A 45 17.14 -6.53 -4.83
C LYS A 45 18.26 -7.57 -4.84
N ARG A 46 19.52 -7.14 -4.73
CA ARG A 46 20.69 -8.03 -4.76
C ARG A 46 20.84 -8.82 -3.47
N ASP A 47 20.74 -8.17 -2.31
CA ASP A 47 21.16 -8.74 -1.03
C ASP A 47 20.03 -9.50 -0.32
N MET A 48 18.77 -9.03 -0.46
CA MET A 48 17.62 -9.69 0.17
C MET A 48 16.93 -10.71 -0.73
N PHE A 49 16.97 -10.50 -2.05
CA PHE A 49 16.27 -11.34 -3.03
C PHE A 49 17.23 -12.01 -4.02
N ASN A 50 18.47 -12.30 -3.58
CA ASN A 50 19.47 -12.90 -4.45
C ASN A 50 18.98 -14.19 -5.11
N GLY A 51 18.79 -14.17 -6.43
CA GLY A 51 18.32 -15.33 -7.19
C GLY A 51 16.84 -15.67 -7.04
N VAL A 52 16.03 -14.82 -6.39
CA VAL A 52 14.58 -14.99 -6.24
C VAL A 52 13.86 -13.70 -6.64
N PHE A 53 12.69 -13.81 -7.26
CA PHE A 53 11.89 -12.62 -7.57
C PHE A 53 11.32 -12.02 -6.26
N PRO A 54 11.47 -10.71 -6.02
CA PRO A 54 10.80 -10.05 -4.91
C PRO A 54 9.29 -10.22 -5.00
N PRO A 55 8.57 -10.33 -3.86
CA PRO A 55 7.12 -10.26 -3.85
C PRO A 55 6.62 -9.02 -4.59
N HIS A 56 5.40 -9.12 -5.15
CA HIS A 56 4.77 -8.04 -5.92
C HIS A 56 4.74 -6.72 -5.13
N ASP A 57 4.28 -6.76 -3.88
CA ASP A 57 4.14 -5.57 -3.04
C ASP A 57 5.49 -4.87 -2.79
N ILE A 58 6.56 -5.64 -2.58
CA ILE A 58 7.93 -5.12 -2.46
C ILE A 58 8.41 -4.51 -3.77
N THR A 59 8.04 -5.10 -4.90
CA THR A 59 8.41 -4.58 -6.22
C THR A 59 7.77 -3.23 -6.47
N VAL A 60 6.47 -3.09 -6.16
CA VAL A 60 5.73 -1.82 -6.29
C VAL A 60 6.24 -0.79 -5.28
N TRP A 61 6.49 -1.18 -4.03
CA TRP A 61 7.05 -0.25 -3.04
C TRP A 61 8.42 0.28 -3.45
N LEU A 62 9.30 -0.59 -3.97
CA LEU A 62 10.62 -0.18 -4.46
C LEU A 62 10.54 0.75 -5.68
N SER A 63 9.51 0.65 -6.54
CA SER A 63 9.34 1.62 -7.63
C SER A 63 8.93 2.99 -7.10
N MET A 64 8.02 3.04 -6.11
CA MET A 64 7.61 4.29 -5.45
C MET A 64 8.80 5.01 -4.79
N VAL A 65 9.77 4.26 -4.23
CA VAL A 65 11.00 4.83 -3.67
C VAL A 65 11.84 5.52 -4.75
N ILE A 66 11.97 4.94 -5.95
CA ILE A 66 12.77 5.50 -7.04
C ILE A 66 12.10 6.75 -7.62
N GLU A 67 10.77 6.71 -7.75
CA GLU A 67 10.01 7.76 -8.41
C GLU A 67 9.84 9.01 -7.52
N LYS A 68 10.17 8.93 -6.22
CA LYS A 68 10.03 10.01 -5.22
C LYS A 68 8.62 10.61 -5.13
N GLU A 69 7.61 9.95 -5.71
CA GLU A 69 6.28 10.54 -5.91
C GLU A 69 5.53 10.77 -4.59
N VAL A 70 5.87 10.02 -3.53
CA VAL A 70 5.17 10.06 -2.24
C VAL A 70 6.08 9.73 -1.06
N GLU A 71 7.20 10.47 -0.91
CA GLU A 71 8.18 10.20 0.16
C GLU A 71 7.57 10.14 1.57
N GLY A 72 6.59 11.00 1.87
CA GLY A 72 5.86 10.98 3.15
C GLY A 72 4.98 9.74 3.36
N LEU A 73 4.62 9.03 2.30
CA LEU A 73 3.80 7.82 2.33
C LEU A 73 4.62 6.54 2.45
N LEU A 74 5.91 6.58 2.10
CA LEU A 74 6.78 5.40 2.08
C LEU A 74 6.85 4.66 3.42
N PRO A 75 6.92 5.33 4.60
CA PRO A 75 6.99 4.65 5.90
C PRO A 75 5.69 3.92 6.27
N ASP A 76 4.55 4.47 5.87
CA ASP A 76 3.21 3.98 6.22
C ASP A 76 2.50 3.37 4.99
N SER A 77 3.26 2.85 4.03
CA SER A 77 2.70 2.27 2.81
C SER A 77 1.89 1.01 3.12
N SER A 78 0.67 0.93 2.59
CA SER A 78 -0.20 -0.26 2.67
C SER A 78 0.48 -1.53 2.13
N LEU A 79 1.43 -1.40 1.21
CA LEU A 79 2.21 -2.50 0.62
C LEU A 79 3.13 -3.20 1.63
N LEU A 80 3.47 -2.53 2.74
CA LEU A 80 4.33 -3.08 3.79
C LEU A 80 3.55 -3.46 5.06
N MET A 81 2.25 -3.18 5.11
CA MET A 81 1.41 -3.48 6.27
C MET A 81 0.97 -4.94 6.27
N ASP A 82 0.85 -5.53 7.47
CA ASP A 82 0.14 -6.80 7.59
C ASP A 82 -1.36 -6.63 7.27
N GLU A 83 -2.03 -7.73 6.94
CA GLU A 83 -3.42 -7.72 6.47
C GLU A 83 -4.38 -7.00 7.45
N GLN A 84 -4.18 -7.19 8.76
CA GLN A 84 -5.06 -6.61 9.78
C GLN A 84 -4.83 -5.10 9.91
N SER A 85 -3.56 -4.67 9.94
CA SER A 85 -3.20 -3.26 9.96
C SER A 85 -3.67 -2.54 8.70
N CYS A 86 -3.42 -3.13 7.52
CA CYS A 86 -3.86 -2.60 6.24
C CYS A 86 -5.39 -2.47 6.18
N SER A 87 -6.12 -3.48 6.65
CA SER A 87 -7.59 -3.42 6.71
C SER A 87 -8.10 -2.35 7.67
N ASN A 88 -7.45 -2.14 8.81
CA ASN A 88 -7.84 -1.11 9.77
C ASN A 88 -7.60 0.29 9.20
N SER A 89 -6.44 0.51 8.55
CA SER A 89 -6.13 1.76 7.87
C SER A 89 -7.11 2.03 6.73
N PHE A 90 -7.42 1.01 5.91
CA PHE A 90 -8.42 1.11 4.84
C PHE A 90 -9.78 1.59 5.34
N ASN A 91 -10.23 1.12 6.51
CA ASN A 91 -11.49 1.56 7.09
C ASN A 91 -11.50 3.07 7.37
N VAL A 92 -10.41 3.60 7.93
CA VAL A 92 -10.25 5.04 8.18
C VAL A 92 -10.19 5.82 6.87
N TRP A 93 -9.44 5.33 5.89
CA TRP A 93 -9.34 5.94 4.56
C TRP A 93 -10.69 5.99 3.83
N TYR A 94 -11.48 4.92 3.96
CA TYR A 94 -12.82 4.86 3.39
C TYR A 94 -13.78 5.85 4.08
N ASP A 95 -13.69 5.99 5.40
CA ASP A 95 -14.50 6.97 6.14
C ASP A 95 -14.16 8.40 5.70
N ILE A 96 -12.86 8.74 5.51
CA ILE A 96 -12.43 10.01 4.92
C ILE A 96 -13.00 10.20 3.51
N PHE A 97 -12.90 9.18 2.66
CA PHE A 97 -13.43 9.23 1.30
C PHE A 97 -14.95 9.45 1.27
N LEU A 98 -15.68 8.85 2.21
CA LEU A 98 -17.12 9.04 2.36
C LEU A 98 -17.45 10.48 2.79
N ASP A 99 -16.72 11.04 3.75
CA ASP A 99 -16.88 12.44 4.16
C ASP A 99 -16.63 13.42 2.99
N LEU A 100 -15.64 13.14 2.14
CA LEU A 100 -15.37 13.92 0.93
C LEU A 100 -16.51 13.82 -0.09
N LYS A 101 -17.14 12.65 -0.22
CA LYS A 101 -18.30 12.42 -1.08
C LYS A 101 -19.51 13.22 -0.60
N GLU A 102 -19.83 13.11 0.69
CA GLU A 102 -21.00 13.75 1.30
C GLU A 102 -20.89 15.28 1.29
N SER A 103 -19.68 15.79 1.51
CA SER A 103 -19.36 17.22 1.41
C SER A 103 -19.25 17.75 -0.02
N LYS A 104 -19.35 16.88 -1.04
CA LYS A 104 -19.17 17.22 -2.47
C LYS A 104 -17.82 17.90 -2.74
N SER A 105 -16.77 17.43 -2.08
CA SER A 105 -15.42 17.96 -2.24
C SER A 105 -14.90 17.72 -3.66
N VAL A 106 -14.15 18.68 -4.20
CA VAL A 106 -13.42 18.52 -5.47
C VAL A 106 -12.41 17.37 -5.38
N ALA A 107 -11.84 17.12 -4.20
CA ALA A 107 -10.91 16.02 -3.95
C ALA A 107 -11.54 14.65 -4.23
N TYR A 108 -12.83 14.46 -3.90
CA TYR A 108 -13.54 13.21 -4.19
C TYR A 108 -13.53 12.88 -5.68
N GLY A 109 -13.81 13.88 -6.53
CA GLY A 109 -13.80 13.71 -7.98
C GLY A 109 -12.42 13.31 -8.50
N LYS A 110 -11.37 14.00 -8.05
CA LYS A 110 -9.99 13.70 -8.44
C LYS A 110 -9.50 12.33 -7.97
N ILE A 111 -9.89 11.90 -6.76
CA ILE A 111 -9.60 10.54 -6.27
C ILE A 111 -10.28 9.51 -7.18
N CYS A 112 -11.54 9.74 -7.56
CA CYS A 112 -12.24 8.84 -8.47
C CYS A 112 -11.60 8.81 -9.87
N GLU A 113 -11.14 9.94 -10.39
CA GLU A 113 -10.40 10.04 -11.67
C GLU A 113 -9.08 9.25 -11.61
N LYS A 114 -8.30 9.41 -10.54
CA LYS A 114 -7.05 8.65 -10.34
C LYS A 114 -7.25 7.14 -10.23
N LEU A 115 -8.46 6.71 -9.87
CA LEU A 115 -8.82 5.32 -9.71
C LEU A 115 -9.73 4.79 -10.83
N GLU A 116 -9.83 5.51 -11.95
CA GLU A 116 -10.76 5.18 -13.02
C GLU A 116 -10.52 3.80 -13.65
N GLU A 117 -9.28 3.29 -13.59
CA GLU A 117 -8.89 1.96 -14.09
C GLU A 117 -9.61 0.79 -13.38
N TYR A 118 -10.18 1.08 -12.21
CA TYR A 118 -10.95 0.15 -11.40
C TYR A 118 -12.47 0.25 -11.66
N ASN A 119 -12.92 1.14 -12.55
CA ASN A 119 -14.28 1.07 -13.07
C ASN A 119 -14.44 -0.16 -13.98
N GLY A 120 -15.65 -0.70 -14.09
CA GLY A 120 -15.88 -1.93 -14.83
C GLY A 120 -15.33 -3.18 -14.12
N TRP A 121 -15.08 -3.09 -12.81
CA TRP A 121 -14.42 -4.14 -12.02
C TRP A 121 -15.17 -5.47 -12.04
N LYS A 122 -16.49 -5.46 -12.25
CA LYS A 122 -17.29 -6.69 -12.35
C LYS A 122 -16.88 -7.55 -13.53
N GLU A 123 -16.47 -6.95 -14.66
CA GLU A 123 -15.99 -7.72 -15.81
C GLU A 123 -14.69 -8.46 -15.49
N LYS A 124 -13.80 -7.83 -14.71
CA LYS A 124 -12.54 -8.46 -14.24
C LYS A 124 -12.81 -9.65 -13.32
N ILE A 125 -13.88 -9.62 -12.54
CA ILE A 125 -14.29 -10.73 -11.66
C ILE A 125 -15.03 -11.83 -12.43
N ASN A 126 -15.86 -11.47 -13.39
CA ASN A 126 -16.64 -12.42 -14.18
C ASN A 126 -15.85 -12.98 -15.39
N GLY A 127 -14.66 -12.44 -15.66
CA GLY A 127 -13.77 -12.87 -16.72
C GLY A 127 -13.11 -14.22 -16.43
N LYS A 128 -12.39 -14.75 -17.44
CA LYS A 128 -11.71 -16.06 -17.34
C LYS A 128 -10.64 -16.13 -16.26
N GLU A 129 -10.06 -14.98 -15.92
CA GLU A 129 -9.04 -14.82 -14.87
C GLU A 129 -9.66 -14.33 -13.55
N GLY A 130 -10.98 -14.13 -13.54
CA GLY A 130 -11.73 -13.68 -12.38
C GLY A 130 -11.98 -14.80 -11.35
N ASN A 131 -12.34 -14.40 -10.14
CA ASN A 131 -12.60 -15.36 -9.07
C ASN A 131 -14.06 -15.82 -9.09
N CYS A 132 -14.30 -17.09 -9.44
CA CYS A 132 -15.65 -17.65 -9.53
C CYS A 132 -16.40 -17.63 -8.18
N LEU A 133 -15.72 -17.85 -7.06
CA LEU A 133 -16.32 -17.78 -5.72
C LEU A 133 -16.79 -16.36 -5.39
N LEU A 134 -16.05 -15.37 -5.87
CA LEU A 134 -16.40 -13.97 -5.74
C LEU A 134 -17.61 -13.61 -6.60
N ALA A 135 -17.64 -14.08 -7.85
CA ALA A 135 -18.78 -13.90 -8.75
C ALA A 135 -20.06 -14.51 -8.17
N ASP A 136 -19.98 -15.74 -7.66
CA ASP A 136 -21.11 -16.44 -7.00
C ASP A 136 -21.57 -15.69 -5.74
N THR A 137 -20.62 -15.24 -4.91
CA THR A 137 -20.95 -14.50 -3.69
C THR A 137 -21.62 -13.16 -3.99
N LEU A 138 -21.18 -12.44 -5.03
CA LEU A 138 -21.82 -11.20 -5.45
C LEU A 138 -23.20 -11.42 -6.05
N GLY A 139 -23.39 -12.53 -6.79
CA GLY A 139 -24.68 -12.92 -7.37
C GLY A 139 -25.74 -13.29 -6.33
N ASP A 140 -25.34 -13.88 -5.21
CA ASP A 140 -26.23 -14.29 -4.11
C ASP A 140 -26.55 -13.15 -3.12
N THR A 141 -25.89 -11.99 -3.22
CA THR A 141 -26.14 -10.87 -2.30
C THR A 141 -27.33 -10.03 -2.74
N SER A 142 -28.21 -9.67 -1.80
CA SER A 142 -29.34 -8.76 -2.04
C SER A 142 -28.94 -7.30 -2.31
N TYR A 143 -27.65 -6.97 -2.15
CA TYR A 143 -27.09 -5.64 -2.39
C TYR A 143 -26.50 -5.58 -3.80
N PHE A 144 -27.15 -4.80 -4.67
CA PHE A 144 -26.63 -4.53 -6.00
C PHE A 144 -25.58 -3.42 -5.92
N TYR A 145 -24.30 -3.80 -5.90
CA TYR A 145 -23.20 -2.85 -6.05
C TYR A 145 -23.18 -2.31 -7.48
N GLY A 146 -22.86 -1.03 -7.67
CA GLY A 146 -22.56 -0.51 -9.01
C GLY A 146 -21.23 -1.05 -9.55
N ASP A 147 -20.87 -0.66 -10.77
CA ASP A 147 -19.60 -1.06 -11.40
C ASP A 147 -18.53 0.06 -11.38
N SER A 148 -18.72 1.05 -10.49
CA SER A 148 -17.77 2.13 -10.26
C SER A 148 -16.76 1.75 -9.17
N VAL A 149 -15.62 2.43 -9.14
CA VAL A 149 -14.61 2.25 -8.09
C VAL A 149 -15.14 2.58 -6.69
N ASP A 150 -16.02 3.58 -6.56
CA ASP A 150 -16.70 3.90 -5.30
C ASP A 150 -17.50 2.70 -4.76
N GLU A 151 -18.19 1.98 -5.63
CA GLU A 151 -18.96 0.79 -5.27
C GLU A 151 -18.06 -0.42 -4.99
N LEU A 152 -16.89 -0.52 -5.64
CA LEU A 152 -15.84 -1.49 -5.30
C LEU A 152 -15.26 -1.23 -3.89
N LEU A 153 -14.92 0.02 -3.58
CA LEU A 153 -14.42 0.41 -2.25
C LEU A 153 -15.49 0.17 -1.18
N ARG A 154 -16.76 0.43 -1.49
CA ARG A 154 -17.89 0.12 -0.61
C ARG A 154 -18.06 -1.38 -0.37
N LEU A 155 -17.90 -2.20 -1.42
CA LEU A 155 -17.89 -3.66 -1.29
C LEU A 155 -16.78 -4.11 -0.32
N LEU A 156 -15.57 -3.57 -0.47
CA LEU A 156 -14.44 -3.86 0.41
C LEU A 156 -14.75 -3.49 1.87
N ARG A 157 -15.33 -2.30 2.10
CA ARG A 157 -15.79 -1.88 3.43
C ARG A 157 -16.81 -2.86 4.03
N ASN A 158 -17.82 -3.22 3.26
CA ASN A 158 -18.89 -4.11 3.71
C ASN A 158 -18.39 -5.55 3.97
N SER A 159 -17.40 -6.01 3.20
CA SER A 159 -16.78 -7.33 3.41
C SER A 159 -16.05 -7.45 4.77
N ARG A 160 -15.72 -6.33 5.41
CA ARG A 160 -15.10 -6.32 6.75
C ARG A 160 -16.06 -5.96 7.87
N GLN A 161 -17.13 -5.22 7.57
CA GLN A 161 -18.10 -4.77 8.58
C GLN A 161 -19.03 -5.90 9.06
N HIS A 162 -19.22 -6.94 8.26
CA HIS A 162 -20.01 -8.11 8.63
C HIS A 162 -19.07 -9.25 9.11
N SER A 163 -19.24 -9.64 10.37
CA SER A 163 -18.30 -10.41 11.20
C SER A 163 -18.22 -11.91 10.90
N SER A 164 -18.57 -12.36 9.70
CA SER A 164 -18.40 -13.77 9.33
C SER A 164 -16.98 -14.01 8.81
N ARG A 165 -16.33 -15.10 9.25
CA ARG A 165 -15.02 -15.54 8.72
C ARG A 165 -14.99 -15.65 7.19
N TYR A 166 -16.15 -15.89 6.57
CA TYR A 166 -16.34 -15.97 5.12
C TYR A 166 -16.10 -14.62 4.42
N GLN A 167 -16.48 -13.49 5.04
CA GLN A 167 -16.33 -12.17 4.43
C GLN A 167 -14.91 -11.59 4.57
N HIS A 168 -14.14 -12.04 5.58
CA HIS A 168 -12.69 -11.78 5.64
C HIS A 168 -11.95 -12.41 4.45
N ALA A 169 -12.31 -13.64 4.08
CA ALA A 169 -11.77 -14.28 2.88
C ALA A 169 -12.14 -13.49 1.62
N LEU A 170 -13.35 -12.92 1.55
CA LEU A 170 -13.79 -12.08 0.43
C LEU A 170 -12.87 -10.86 0.22
N TYR A 171 -12.50 -10.14 1.28
CA TYR A 171 -11.58 -9.01 1.21
C TYR A 171 -10.21 -9.43 0.62
N ALA A 172 -9.65 -10.52 1.15
CA ALA A 172 -8.36 -11.04 0.68
C ALA A 172 -8.41 -11.54 -0.77
N LEU A 173 -9.54 -12.12 -1.21
CA LEU A 173 -9.74 -12.53 -2.61
C LEU A 173 -9.85 -11.32 -3.56
N ILE A 174 -10.62 -10.29 -3.19
CA ILE A 174 -10.79 -9.09 -4.01
C ILE A 174 -9.46 -8.35 -4.15
N VAL A 175 -8.84 -7.99 -3.02
CA VAL A 175 -7.61 -7.20 -3.02
C VAL A 175 -6.43 -8.06 -3.50
N GLY A 176 -6.24 -9.26 -2.95
CA GLY A 176 -5.05 -10.05 -3.22
C GLY A 176 -4.99 -10.72 -4.60
N GLN A 177 -6.14 -11.01 -5.24
CA GLN A 177 -6.16 -11.74 -6.52
C GLN A 177 -6.57 -10.89 -7.71
N ASN A 178 -7.64 -10.09 -7.57
CA ASN A 178 -8.19 -9.34 -8.70
C ASN A 178 -7.67 -7.91 -8.77
N PHE A 179 -7.36 -7.30 -7.63
CA PHE A 179 -6.98 -5.89 -7.54
C PHE A 179 -5.80 -5.63 -6.57
N PRO A 180 -4.61 -6.24 -6.80
CA PRO A 180 -3.48 -6.20 -5.87
C PRO A 180 -2.97 -4.79 -5.55
N ASN A 181 -3.14 -3.85 -6.48
CA ASN A 181 -2.67 -2.47 -6.30
C ASN A 181 -3.75 -1.51 -5.78
N LEU A 182 -5.01 -1.94 -5.65
CA LEU A 182 -6.14 -1.03 -5.39
C LEU A 182 -5.98 -0.27 -4.07
N ILE A 183 -5.58 -0.94 -3.01
CA ILE A 183 -5.43 -0.31 -1.69
C ILE A 183 -4.27 0.70 -1.72
N ALA A 184 -3.15 0.35 -2.36
CA ALA A 184 -2.01 1.25 -2.51
C ALA A 184 -2.34 2.47 -3.39
N HIS A 185 -3.04 2.27 -4.51
CA HIS A 185 -3.49 3.36 -5.38
C HIS A 185 -4.50 4.26 -4.66
N PHE A 186 -5.41 3.69 -3.87
CA PHE A 186 -6.38 4.46 -3.08
C PHE A 186 -5.69 5.30 -2.01
N GLN A 187 -4.75 4.70 -1.28
CA GLN A 187 -3.93 5.40 -0.29
C GLN A 187 -3.14 6.55 -0.94
N LYS A 188 -2.49 6.29 -2.08
CA LYS A 188 -1.76 7.30 -2.84
C LYS A 188 -2.67 8.44 -3.29
N ALA A 189 -3.84 8.13 -3.85
CA ALA A 189 -4.79 9.14 -4.30
C ALA A 189 -5.28 10.04 -3.16
N LEU A 190 -5.51 9.49 -1.96
CA LEU A 190 -5.86 10.28 -0.78
C LEU A 190 -4.70 11.19 -0.33
N TYR A 191 -3.47 10.67 -0.30
CA TYR A 191 -2.29 11.43 0.07
C TYR A 191 -2.05 12.62 -0.88
N GLU A 192 -2.15 12.41 -2.19
CA GLU A 192 -1.96 13.46 -3.19
C GLU A 192 -3.02 14.56 -3.14
N GLU A 193 -4.22 14.28 -2.64
CA GLU A 193 -5.26 15.28 -2.38
C GLU A 193 -5.19 15.87 -0.96
N GLY A 194 -4.11 15.61 -0.21
CA GLY A 194 -3.87 16.17 1.12
C GLY A 194 -4.81 15.65 2.21
N CYS A 195 -5.32 14.43 2.03
CA CYS A 195 -6.25 13.77 2.95
C CYS A 195 -5.56 12.83 3.95
N LEU A 196 -4.26 12.54 3.74
CA LEU A 196 -3.39 11.73 4.60
C LEU A 196 -2.11 12.49 4.96
#